data_AF-A0A538HDU0-F1
#
_entry.id   AF-A0A538HDU0-F1
#
_cell.length_a   1.000
_cell.length_b   1.000
_cell.length_c   1.000
_cell.angle_alpha   90.00
_cell.angle_beta   90.00
_cell.angle_gamma   90.00
#
_symmetry.space_group_name_H-M   'P 1'
#
loop_
_entity.id
_entity.type
_entity.pdbx_description
1 polymer ?
#
loop_
_entity_poly.entity_id
_entity_poly.type
_entity_poly.pdbx_seq_one_letter_code
_entity_poly.pdbx_strand_id
1 'polypeptide(L)'
;MGRKWWLALCAAIVGALVVTSLGAADENPIERSEYGHLSGGLTHLFAAGGGVGGGSLPKSTCTSTGDPTANVRLNCDSDTSPDNETPITTDPTNPNHLLAGSNDYFITPKGSGIQERVPTGFFTSFDGGHTWTDGQIPMGNGGSGGNGDPSPAFDAKFGTAHMAQLSAAVGQGSPNAGHIDVSVSTSFDGGLTWKPPTTVDIGQASIGPSANGVFLDKEWLVADNYPSSPHFGRLYLSWDRIEMNKGAFVRSPVDFAYSDDAGKSWSRPIDISGSNPTFCTANQGSPVPAGACDESFFSYGAVEPSGDLVVGFMNQQHSAAWEVPNEFEDQIMTVTSHDGGVTWSNPVHVADMEDGGLESITFSDYPANVDGRATQTGFQFRTG
;
A
#
# COMPACT_ATOMS: atom_id res chain seq x y z
N MET A 1 -0.44 -47.35 -48.29
CA MET A 1 -1.87 -47.07 -48.55
C MET A 1 -2.69 -47.55 -47.36
N GLY A 2 -3.58 -46.70 -46.82
CA GLY A 2 -4.71 -47.08 -45.93
C GLY A 2 -4.37 -47.23 -44.43
N ARG A 3 -4.57 -46.20 -43.59
CA ARG A 3 -5.78 -45.83 -42.80
C ARG A 3 -6.18 -46.80 -41.67
N LYS A 4 -5.93 -46.34 -40.42
CA LYS A 4 -6.67 -46.48 -39.13
C LYS A 4 -7.00 -47.93 -38.68
N TRP A 5 -6.93 -48.26 -37.39
CA TRP A 5 -8.04 -48.35 -36.44
C TRP A 5 -7.50 -48.72 -35.04
N TRP A 6 -8.27 -48.35 -34.02
CA TRP A 6 -8.04 -48.41 -32.57
C TRP A 6 -8.04 -49.82 -31.93
N LEU A 7 -7.49 -49.97 -30.71
CA LEU A 7 -7.90 -50.88 -29.63
C LEU A 7 -7.17 -50.46 -28.32
N ALA A 8 -7.88 -49.96 -27.29
CA ALA A 8 -8.47 -50.68 -26.14
C ALA A 8 -7.42 -51.10 -25.08
N LEU A 9 -7.30 -50.37 -23.96
CA LEU A 9 -7.93 -50.63 -22.64
C LEU A 9 -7.54 -51.97 -21.98
N CYS A 10 -6.76 -51.89 -20.87
CA CYS A 10 -7.04 -52.50 -19.54
C CYS A 10 -5.78 -52.90 -18.74
N ALA A 11 -5.92 -52.72 -17.41
CA ALA A 11 -5.20 -53.34 -16.27
C ALA A 11 -3.81 -52.74 -15.91
N ALA A 12 -3.66 -52.02 -14.79
CA ALA A 12 -3.59 -52.51 -13.38
C ALA A 12 -2.29 -53.32 -13.14
N ILE A 13 -1.47 -53.17 -12.10
CA ILE A 13 -1.57 -52.53 -10.78
C ILE A 13 -0.14 -52.54 -10.17
N VAL A 14 0.16 -51.57 -9.28
CA VAL A 14 1.21 -51.54 -8.23
C VAL A 14 2.67 -51.32 -8.63
N GLY A 15 3.24 -50.24 -8.07
CA GLY A 15 4.55 -50.33 -7.41
C GLY A 15 5.56 -49.24 -7.71
N ALA A 16 5.30 -47.99 -7.31
CA ALA A 16 6.35 -47.09 -6.81
C ALA A 16 5.71 -45.92 -6.06
N LEU A 17 5.63 -46.06 -4.74
CA LEU A 17 5.84 -44.92 -3.85
C LEU A 17 7.19 -44.30 -4.23
N VAL A 18 7.16 -43.12 -4.84
CA VAL A 18 8.19 -42.12 -4.62
C VAL A 18 7.47 -40.93 -4.02
N VAL A 19 7.55 -40.86 -2.70
CA VAL A 19 7.45 -39.60 -1.97
C VAL A 19 8.54 -38.71 -2.56
N THR A 20 8.18 -37.81 -3.47
CA THR A 20 9.02 -36.65 -3.71
C THR A 20 8.77 -35.72 -2.53
N SER A 21 9.72 -35.80 -1.61
CA SER A 21 10.05 -34.85 -0.56
C SER A 21 9.50 -33.45 -0.79
N LEU A 22 8.97 -32.87 0.30
CA LEU A 22 9.20 -31.47 0.66
C LEU A 22 10.58 -31.05 0.13
N GLY A 23 10.60 -30.34 -1.00
CA GLY A 23 11.82 -29.74 -1.51
C GLY A 23 12.22 -28.65 -0.53
N ALA A 24 13.43 -28.78 0.01
CA ALA A 24 14.11 -27.70 0.70
C ALA A 24 14.05 -26.42 -0.15
N ALA A 25 14.13 -25.27 0.52
CA ALA A 25 14.42 -23.99 -0.11
C ALA A 25 15.49 -24.20 -1.19
N ASP A 26 15.25 -23.68 -2.39
CA ASP A 26 16.20 -23.78 -3.49
C ASP A 26 17.47 -23.03 -3.08
N GLU A 27 18.49 -23.77 -2.60
CA GLU A 27 19.80 -23.26 -2.18
C GLU A 27 20.67 -22.91 -3.41
N ASN A 28 20.10 -22.27 -4.43
CA ASN A 28 20.92 -21.60 -5.43
C ASN A 28 21.26 -20.21 -4.87
N PRO A 29 22.48 -19.98 -4.36
CA PRO A 29 22.89 -18.64 -3.98
C PRO A 29 22.87 -17.80 -5.26
N ILE A 30 22.00 -16.79 -5.28
CA ILE A 30 22.08 -15.68 -6.24
C ILE A 30 23.53 -15.17 -6.19
N GLU A 31 24.14 -14.81 -7.33
CA GLU A 31 25.55 -14.39 -7.35
C GLU A 31 25.75 -13.12 -6.49
N ARG A 32 26.85 -13.07 -5.72
CA ARG A 32 27.18 -11.95 -4.81
C ARG A 32 27.19 -10.57 -5.50
N SER A 33 27.45 -10.52 -6.79
CA SER A 33 27.42 -9.30 -7.61
C SER A 33 26.02 -8.82 -7.98
N GLU A 34 24.98 -9.64 -7.81
CA GLU A 34 23.59 -9.24 -8.08
C GLU A 34 22.89 -8.65 -6.84
N TYR A 35 23.39 -8.87 -5.62
CA TYR A 35 22.77 -8.32 -4.40
C TYR A 35 22.97 -6.81 -4.22
N GLY A 36 24.04 -6.23 -4.79
CA GLY A 36 24.22 -4.77 -4.84
C GLY A 36 23.22 -4.05 -5.76
N HIS A 37 22.32 -4.80 -6.41
CA HIS A 37 21.22 -4.28 -7.21
C HIS A 37 19.83 -4.53 -6.57
N LEU A 38 19.79 -5.11 -5.37
CA LEU A 38 18.57 -5.50 -4.65
C LEU A 38 18.32 -4.67 -3.39
N SER A 39 19.07 -3.60 -3.15
CA SER A 39 18.75 -2.60 -2.13
C SER A 39 17.44 -1.90 -2.50
N GLY A 40 16.40 -2.06 -1.68
CA GLY A 40 15.20 -1.20 -1.58
C GLY A 40 14.40 -0.87 -2.86
N GLY A 41 14.72 -1.48 -4.00
CA GLY A 41 14.29 -0.98 -5.29
C GLY A 41 12.88 -1.39 -5.67
N LEU A 42 12.12 -0.43 -6.21
CA LEU A 42 10.94 -0.52 -7.09
C LEU A 42 10.68 -1.85 -7.84
N THR A 43 11.68 -2.69 -8.09
CA THR A 43 11.57 -3.99 -8.76
C THR A 43 10.65 -4.99 -8.05
N HIS A 44 10.53 -4.93 -6.71
CA HIS A 44 9.62 -5.82 -5.96
C HIS A 44 8.14 -5.49 -6.15
N LEU A 45 7.77 -4.22 -6.33
CA LEU A 45 6.40 -3.77 -6.65
C LEU A 45 5.88 -4.37 -7.98
N PHE A 46 6.79 -4.76 -8.88
CA PHE A 46 6.43 -5.24 -10.23
C PHE A 46 6.54 -6.76 -10.43
N ALA A 47 6.91 -7.52 -9.38
CA ALA A 47 7.22 -8.95 -9.49
C ALA A 47 6.00 -9.90 -9.36
N ALA A 48 4.85 -9.43 -8.89
CA ALA A 48 3.68 -10.29 -8.65
C ALA A 48 2.76 -10.41 -9.87
N GLY A 49 3.07 -11.37 -10.75
CA GLY A 49 2.18 -11.81 -11.84
C GLY A 49 1.06 -12.74 -11.34
N GLY A 50 0.11 -12.21 -10.56
CA GLY A 50 -1.12 -12.89 -10.16
C GLY A 50 -2.26 -12.59 -11.13
N GLY A 51 -2.91 -13.61 -11.69
CA GLY A 51 -4.02 -13.43 -12.62
C GLY A 51 -5.26 -12.88 -11.92
N VAL A 52 -5.55 -11.60 -12.13
CA VAL A 52 -6.67 -10.92 -11.48
C VAL A 52 -8.01 -11.38 -12.04
N GLY A 53 -8.83 -12.03 -11.20
CA GLY A 53 -10.11 -12.59 -11.65
C GLY A 53 -11.18 -11.52 -11.90
N GLY A 54 -12.30 -11.86 -12.57
CA GLY A 54 -13.59 -11.10 -12.59
C GLY A 54 -14.79 -11.91 -12.02
N GLY A 55 -15.73 -11.30 -11.29
CA GLY A 55 -16.83 -11.98 -10.57
C GLY A 55 -17.37 -11.20 -9.35
N SER A 56 -18.51 -11.61 -8.76
CA SER A 56 -19.10 -10.99 -7.56
C SER A 56 -18.63 -11.70 -6.28
N LEU A 57 -18.11 -10.97 -5.31
CA LEU A 57 -17.92 -11.48 -3.94
C LEU A 57 -19.27 -11.53 -3.21
N PRO A 58 -19.51 -12.55 -2.36
CA PRO A 58 -20.66 -12.52 -1.47
C PRO A 58 -20.52 -11.31 -0.56
N LYS A 59 -21.56 -10.47 -0.48
CA LYS A 59 -21.64 -9.44 0.58
C LYS A 59 -21.92 -10.16 1.90
N SER A 60 -20.88 -10.63 2.55
CA SER A 60 -20.95 -11.21 3.88
C SER A 60 -20.18 -10.33 4.84
N THR A 61 -20.85 -9.91 5.90
CA THR A 61 -20.16 -9.50 7.11
C THR A 61 -20.20 -10.65 8.09
N CYS A 62 -19.18 -10.75 8.93
CA CYS A 62 -19.14 -11.68 10.05
C CYS A 62 -18.67 -10.96 11.31
N THR A 63 -18.75 -11.65 12.45
CA THR A 63 -18.35 -11.10 13.74
C THR A 63 -17.36 -12.03 14.40
N SER A 64 -16.24 -11.46 14.83
CA SER A 64 -15.26 -12.12 15.69
C SER A 64 -15.26 -11.46 17.07
N THR A 65 -14.92 -12.24 18.10
CA THR A 65 -14.89 -11.79 19.49
C THR A 65 -13.66 -12.32 20.18
N GLY A 66 -13.03 -11.54 21.06
CA GLY A 66 -11.89 -12.00 21.83
C GLY A 66 -11.43 -11.01 22.90
N ASP A 67 -10.39 -11.41 23.63
CA ASP A 67 -9.69 -10.53 24.56
C ASP A 67 -8.69 -9.68 23.77
N PRO A 68 -8.82 -8.34 23.72
CA PRO A 68 -7.92 -7.48 22.96
C PRO A 68 -6.48 -7.48 23.51
N THR A 69 -6.25 -8.04 24.71
CA THR A 69 -4.91 -8.23 25.27
C THR A 69 -4.23 -9.53 24.81
N ALA A 70 -4.94 -10.37 24.06
CA ALA A 70 -4.45 -11.63 23.53
C ALA A 70 -4.34 -11.62 22.00
N ASN A 71 -3.62 -12.61 21.44
CA ASN A 71 -3.63 -12.84 19.99
C ASN A 71 -4.96 -13.45 19.59
N VAL A 72 -5.82 -12.65 18.95
CA VAL A 72 -7.15 -13.05 18.48
C VAL A 72 -7.17 -13.01 16.96
N ARG A 73 -7.75 -14.04 16.34
CA ARG A 73 -8.02 -14.04 14.90
C ARG A 73 -9.24 -13.17 14.62
N LEU A 74 -9.04 -12.02 13.97
CA LEU A 74 -10.12 -11.08 13.64
C LEU A 74 -10.84 -11.45 12.34
N ASN A 75 -10.10 -11.87 11.32
CA ASN A 75 -10.67 -12.40 10.08
C ASN A 75 -11.56 -13.61 10.38
N CYS A 76 -12.83 -13.51 9.96
CA CYS A 76 -13.82 -14.56 10.12
C CYS A 76 -14.48 -14.98 8.79
N ASP A 77 -13.97 -14.51 7.66
CA ASP A 77 -14.55 -14.74 6.34
C ASP A 77 -13.84 -15.88 5.57
N SER A 78 -12.54 -16.10 5.82
CA SER A 78 -11.76 -17.16 5.19
C SER A 78 -10.74 -17.79 6.14
N ASP A 79 -10.73 -19.13 6.18
CA ASP A 79 -9.72 -19.85 6.96
C ASP A 79 -8.33 -19.89 6.29
N THR A 80 -8.29 -19.72 4.97
CA THR A 80 -7.11 -20.03 4.14
C THR A 80 -6.57 -18.83 3.37
N SER A 81 -7.31 -17.73 3.33
CA SER A 81 -6.89 -16.53 2.63
C SER A 81 -6.37 -15.52 3.65
N PRO A 82 -5.13 -15.03 3.49
CA PRO A 82 -4.53 -14.12 4.46
C PRO A 82 -5.04 -12.69 4.29
N ASP A 83 -4.89 -11.90 5.36
CA ASP A 83 -4.89 -10.44 5.30
C ASP A 83 -3.46 -9.93 5.44
N ASN A 84 -3.10 -8.88 4.71
CA ASN A 84 -1.89 -8.11 4.98
C ASN A 84 -2.20 -6.60 4.93
N GLU A 85 -1.20 -5.80 5.31
CA GLU A 85 -1.31 -4.33 5.40
C GLU A 85 -2.53 -3.88 6.19
N THR A 86 -2.44 -4.07 7.51
CA THR A 86 -3.57 -3.96 8.44
C THR A 86 -3.50 -2.69 9.29
N PRO A 87 -3.72 -1.48 8.70
CA PRO A 87 -3.77 -0.25 9.45
C PRO A 87 -4.94 -0.26 10.43
N ILE A 88 -4.79 0.46 11.53
CA ILE A 88 -5.85 0.65 12.52
C ILE A 88 -5.83 2.10 13.01
N THR A 89 -7.02 2.66 13.22
CA THR A 89 -7.22 3.98 13.79
C THR A 89 -8.33 3.94 14.85
N THR A 90 -8.35 4.97 15.69
CA THR A 90 -9.32 5.13 16.78
C THR A 90 -10.18 6.36 16.53
N ASP A 91 -11.47 6.28 16.81
CA ASP A 91 -12.38 7.43 16.72
C ASP A 91 -11.97 8.47 17.76
N PRO A 92 -11.60 9.70 17.33
CA PRO A 92 -11.14 10.77 18.24
C PRO A 92 -12.23 11.22 19.23
N THR A 93 -13.50 10.88 18.97
CA THR A 93 -14.64 11.19 19.85
C THR A 93 -15.03 10.03 20.76
N ASN A 94 -14.55 8.81 20.49
CA ASN A 94 -14.87 7.61 21.25
C ASN A 94 -13.74 6.57 21.17
N PRO A 95 -12.89 6.41 22.21
CA PRO A 95 -11.76 5.49 22.17
C PRO A 95 -12.15 4.01 22.09
N ASN A 96 -13.42 3.66 22.29
CA ASN A 96 -13.91 2.30 22.11
C ASN A 96 -14.31 2.00 20.65
N HIS A 97 -14.37 3.02 19.79
CA HIS A 97 -14.70 2.86 18.38
C HIS A 97 -13.40 2.80 17.56
N LEU A 98 -13.14 1.64 16.98
CA LEU A 98 -11.91 1.34 16.24
C LEU A 98 -12.26 0.99 14.79
N LEU A 99 -11.41 1.41 13.87
CA LEU A 99 -11.53 1.07 12.46
C LEU A 99 -10.18 0.58 11.94
N ALA A 100 -10.18 -0.55 11.26
CA ALA A 100 -9.03 -1.10 10.57
C ALA A 100 -9.41 -1.52 9.14
N GLY A 101 -8.39 -1.68 8.30
CA GLY A 101 -8.53 -2.24 6.95
C GLY A 101 -7.58 -3.41 6.73
N SER A 102 -7.75 -4.09 5.60
CA SER A 102 -6.75 -5.02 5.07
C SER A 102 -6.78 -5.09 3.54
N ASN A 103 -5.69 -5.59 2.98
CA ASN A 103 -5.76 -6.34 1.73
C ASN A 103 -6.39 -7.70 2.03
N ASP A 104 -7.68 -7.84 1.73
CA ASP A 104 -8.49 -9.03 2.05
C ASP A 104 -8.42 -10.01 0.88
N TYR A 105 -7.54 -11.01 0.97
CA TYR A 105 -7.34 -11.95 -0.13
C TYR A 105 -8.49 -12.95 -0.21
N PHE A 106 -8.91 -13.29 -1.43
CA PHE A 106 -9.81 -14.40 -1.73
C PHE A 106 -9.12 -15.36 -2.69
N ILE A 107 -8.59 -16.43 -2.12
CA ILE A 107 -7.83 -17.44 -2.87
C ILE A 107 -8.74 -18.63 -3.16
N THR A 108 -9.17 -18.78 -4.41
CA THR A 108 -10.06 -19.87 -4.85
C THR A 108 -9.35 -20.83 -5.82
N PRO A 109 -9.20 -22.13 -5.50
CA PRO A 109 -8.73 -23.11 -6.45
C PRO A 109 -9.69 -23.23 -7.65
N LYS A 110 -9.17 -23.13 -8.88
CA LYS A 110 -9.94 -23.25 -10.11
C LYS A 110 -9.24 -24.21 -11.08
N GLY A 111 -9.69 -25.46 -11.08
CA GLY A 111 -9.02 -26.53 -11.84
C GLY A 111 -7.62 -26.78 -11.26
N SER A 112 -6.59 -26.68 -12.11
CA SER A 112 -5.18 -26.78 -11.69
C SER A 112 -4.54 -25.44 -11.32
N GLY A 113 -5.30 -24.34 -11.31
CA GLY A 113 -4.80 -23.00 -11.00
C GLY A 113 -5.46 -22.39 -9.76
N ILE A 114 -4.98 -21.20 -9.40
CA ILE A 114 -5.54 -20.37 -8.34
C ILE A 114 -6.19 -19.14 -9.00
N GLN A 115 -7.37 -18.78 -8.53
CA GLN A 115 -8.00 -17.50 -8.82
C GLN A 115 -7.92 -16.64 -7.57
N GLU A 116 -7.35 -15.45 -7.72
CA GLU A 116 -7.19 -14.48 -6.64
C GLU A 116 -8.10 -13.26 -6.87
N ARG A 117 -8.59 -12.70 -5.77
CA ARG A 117 -9.10 -11.33 -5.68
C ARG A 117 -8.63 -10.72 -4.38
N VAL A 118 -8.47 -9.41 -4.38
CA VAL A 118 -8.09 -8.67 -3.17
C VAL A 118 -9.00 -7.45 -3.09
N PRO A 119 -10.18 -7.50 -2.48
CA PRO A 119 -10.89 -6.31 -2.01
C PRO A 119 -10.20 -5.64 -0.82
N THR A 120 -10.57 -4.38 -0.58
CA THR A 120 -10.26 -3.72 0.68
C THR A 120 -11.20 -4.28 1.75
N GLY A 121 -10.64 -5.02 2.69
CA GLY A 121 -11.33 -5.47 3.91
C GLY A 121 -11.51 -4.29 4.87
N PHE A 122 -12.54 -4.37 5.71
CA PHE A 122 -12.72 -3.47 6.85
C PHE A 122 -13.01 -4.27 8.12
N PHE A 123 -12.50 -3.75 9.24
CA PHE A 123 -12.83 -4.22 10.57
C PHE A 123 -13.28 -3.03 11.41
N THR A 124 -14.46 -3.10 12.04
CA THR A 124 -14.92 -2.07 12.98
C THR A 124 -15.31 -2.67 14.33
N SER A 125 -14.93 -2.00 15.41
CA SER A 125 -15.28 -2.36 16.79
C SER A 125 -15.90 -1.16 17.49
N PHE A 126 -16.86 -1.39 18.39
CA PHE A 126 -17.52 -0.33 19.18
C PHE A 126 -17.29 -0.49 20.70
N ASP A 127 -16.47 -1.45 21.10
CA ASP A 127 -16.25 -1.84 22.49
C ASP A 127 -14.76 -1.98 22.85
N GLY A 128 -13.88 -1.26 22.15
CA GLY A 128 -12.44 -1.26 22.43
C GLY A 128 -11.72 -2.52 21.96
N GLY A 129 -12.28 -3.19 20.94
CA GLY A 129 -11.67 -4.35 20.30
C GLY A 129 -12.09 -5.70 20.90
N HIS A 130 -13.14 -5.74 21.74
CA HIS A 130 -13.68 -7.01 22.25
C HIS A 130 -14.52 -7.75 21.21
N THR A 131 -15.27 -7.00 20.40
CA THR A 131 -16.03 -7.51 19.26
C THR A 131 -15.71 -6.73 18.00
N TRP A 132 -15.56 -7.44 16.89
CA TRP A 132 -15.22 -6.87 15.58
C TRP A 132 -16.22 -7.31 14.53
N THR A 133 -16.68 -6.38 13.71
CA THR A 133 -17.38 -6.66 12.46
C THR A 133 -16.36 -6.64 11.34
N ASP A 134 -16.31 -7.72 10.57
CA ASP A 134 -15.43 -7.95 9.42
C ASP A 134 -16.29 -7.98 8.14
N GLY A 135 -15.79 -7.39 7.05
CA GLY A 135 -16.40 -7.45 5.73
C GLY A 135 -15.61 -6.66 4.67
N GLN A 136 -16.19 -6.54 3.46
CA GLN A 136 -15.52 -5.84 2.35
C GLN A 136 -16.12 -4.47 2.03
N ILE A 137 -15.26 -3.54 1.65
CA ILE A 137 -15.66 -2.30 1.00
C ILE A 137 -16.06 -2.59 -0.45
N PRO A 138 -17.14 -1.97 -0.99
CA PRO A 138 -17.52 -2.16 -2.38
C PRO A 138 -16.40 -1.77 -3.35
N MET A 139 -16.06 -2.68 -4.27
CA MET A 139 -15.02 -2.51 -5.30
C MET A 139 -15.30 -1.41 -6.36
N GLY A 140 -16.37 -0.61 -6.22
CA GLY A 140 -16.68 0.46 -7.17
C GLY A 140 -17.10 -0.03 -8.57
N ASN A 141 -16.53 0.56 -9.63
CA ASN A 141 -16.98 0.51 -11.04
C ASN A 141 -16.92 -0.87 -11.75
N GLY A 142 -17.08 -1.98 -11.01
CA GLY A 142 -17.36 -3.30 -11.57
C GLY A 142 -16.22 -3.89 -12.39
N GLY A 143 -15.03 -3.29 -12.31
CA GLY A 143 -13.87 -3.68 -13.09
C GLY A 143 -12.61 -3.76 -12.26
N SER A 144 -12.60 -3.56 -10.93
CA SER A 144 -11.33 -3.70 -10.22
C SER A 144 -10.95 -5.15 -10.01
N GLY A 145 -9.71 -5.46 -10.37
CA GLY A 145 -9.11 -6.76 -10.14
C GLY A 145 -8.69 -6.91 -8.67
N GLY A 146 -8.30 -5.80 -8.05
CA GLY A 146 -8.09 -5.66 -6.62
C GLY A 146 -8.27 -4.21 -6.17
N ASN A 147 -8.77 -4.04 -4.95
CA ASN A 147 -8.68 -2.81 -4.17
C ASN A 147 -7.89 -3.14 -2.91
N GLY A 148 -6.97 -2.28 -2.50
CA GLY A 148 -6.05 -2.61 -1.42
C GLY A 148 -5.43 -1.39 -0.76
N ASP A 149 -4.40 -1.66 0.03
CA ASP A 149 -3.51 -0.72 0.70
C ASP A 149 -4.24 0.29 1.59
N PRO A 150 -5.13 -0.18 2.48
CA PRO A 150 -6.08 0.70 3.14
C PRO A 150 -5.41 1.81 3.95
N SER A 151 -6.11 2.94 4.05
CA SER A 151 -5.80 4.01 4.99
C SER A 151 -7.07 4.51 5.67
N PRO A 152 -7.38 4.05 6.91
CA PRO A 152 -8.60 4.39 7.62
C PRO A 152 -8.49 5.74 8.35
N ALA A 153 -9.57 6.53 8.31
CA ALA A 153 -9.68 7.77 9.09
C ALA A 153 -11.10 7.98 9.62
N PHE A 154 -11.21 8.64 10.78
CA PHE A 154 -12.47 9.14 11.30
C PHE A 154 -12.55 10.66 11.16
N ASP A 155 -13.72 11.16 10.78
CA ASP A 155 -14.05 12.58 10.72
C ASP A 155 -15.04 12.93 11.83
N ALA A 156 -14.54 13.59 12.87
CA ALA A 156 -15.29 13.96 14.06
C ALA A 156 -16.38 15.01 13.80
N LYS A 157 -16.24 15.83 12.74
CA LYS A 157 -17.20 16.89 12.44
C LYS A 157 -18.47 16.31 11.83
N PHE A 158 -18.31 15.39 10.88
CA PHE A 158 -19.42 14.79 10.17
C PHE A 158 -19.87 13.46 10.77
N GLY A 159 -19.09 12.89 11.70
CA GLY A 159 -19.38 11.61 12.34
C GLY A 159 -19.27 10.45 11.36
N THR A 160 -18.27 10.52 10.46
CA THR A 160 -18.08 9.58 9.36
C THR A 160 -16.78 8.81 9.50
N ALA A 161 -16.79 7.58 8.98
CA ALA A 161 -15.61 6.74 8.82
C ALA A 161 -15.21 6.74 7.33
N HIS A 162 -13.92 6.76 7.06
CA HIS A 162 -13.36 6.80 5.71
C HIS A 162 -12.29 5.72 5.55
N MET A 163 -12.17 5.20 4.34
CA MET A 163 -11.10 4.30 3.93
C MET A 163 -10.58 4.78 2.58
N ALA A 164 -9.35 5.27 2.54
CA ALA A 164 -8.63 5.38 1.27
C ALA A 164 -8.11 4.00 0.87
N GLN A 165 -8.05 3.76 -0.43
CA GLN A 165 -7.61 2.50 -1.02
C GLN A 165 -7.09 2.73 -2.45
N LEU A 166 -6.09 1.95 -2.83
CA LEU A 166 -5.66 1.75 -4.21
C LEU A 166 -6.71 0.89 -4.93
N SER A 167 -7.09 1.26 -6.15
CA SER A 167 -8.11 0.55 -6.93
C SER A 167 -7.57 0.21 -8.32
N ALA A 168 -7.32 -1.08 -8.57
CA ALA A 168 -6.76 -1.55 -9.82
C ALA A 168 -7.84 -1.67 -10.91
N ALA A 169 -7.92 -0.74 -11.85
CA ALA A 169 -8.89 -0.78 -12.93
C ALA A 169 -8.57 -1.89 -13.96
N VAL A 170 -9.52 -2.79 -14.22
CA VAL A 170 -9.43 -3.79 -15.30
C VAL A 170 -10.25 -3.31 -16.50
N GLY A 171 -9.56 -3.15 -17.63
CA GLY A 171 -10.18 -3.04 -18.96
C GLY A 171 -9.57 -4.09 -19.89
N GLN A 172 -10.36 -4.81 -20.68
CA GLN A 172 -9.78 -5.63 -21.75
C GLN A 172 -9.44 -4.76 -22.97
N GLY A 173 -8.21 -4.86 -23.46
CA GLY A 173 -7.83 -4.40 -24.80
C GLY A 173 -7.35 -2.94 -24.94
N SER A 174 -7.04 -2.25 -23.84
CA SER A 174 -6.37 -0.94 -23.87
C SER A 174 -4.97 -1.05 -23.26
N PRO A 175 -3.97 -0.26 -23.71
CA PRO A 175 -2.68 -0.09 -23.01
C PRO A 175 -2.83 0.35 -21.54
N ASN A 176 -4.00 0.88 -21.18
CA ASN A 176 -4.37 1.30 -19.82
C ASN A 176 -5.15 0.22 -19.06
N ALA A 177 -5.07 -1.05 -19.48
CA ALA A 177 -5.57 -2.16 -18.68
C ALA A 177 -4.66 -2.34 -17.46
N GLY A 178 -5.19 -2.24 -16.24
CA GLY A 178 -4.42 -2.45 -15.01
C GLY A 178 -3.72 -1.21 -14.47
N HIS A 179 -4.34 -0.02 -14.58
CA HIS A 179 -3.88 1.16 -13.83
C HIS A 179 -4.39 1.12 -12.38
N ILE A 180 -3.63 1.73 -11.48
CA ILE A 180 -3.98 1.88 -10.07
C ILE A 180 -4.48 3.31 -9.84
N ASP A 181 -5.71 3.41 -9.34
CA ASP A 181 -6.34 4.67 -8.97
C ASP A 181 -6.29 4.87 -7.46
N VAL A 182 -6.23 6.12 -7.02
CA VAL A 182 -6.43 6.48 -5.61
C VAL A 182 -7.91 6.80 -5.41
N SER A 183 -8.53 6.16 -4.41
CA SER A 183 -9.97 6.34 -4.14
C SER A 183 -10.28 6.34 -2.65
N VAL A 184 -11.43 6.90 -2.28
CA VAL A 184 -11.89 6.92 -0.89
C VAL A 184 -13.34 6.46 -0.80
N SER A 185 -13.61 5.52 0.10
CA SER A 185 -14.96 5.10 0.49
C SER A 185 -15.36 5.73 1.83
N THR A 186 -16.63 6.10 1.96
CA THR A 186 -17.17 6.70 3.18
C THR A 186 -18.29 5.83 3.78
N SER A 187 -18.26 5.66 5.09
CA SER A 187 -19.33 5.10 5.92
C SER A 187 -19.97 6.19 6.79
N PHE A 188 -21.29 6.11 6.94
CA PHE A 188 -22.11 7.03 7.74
C PHE A 188 -22.70 6.36 8.99
N ASP A 189 -22.25 5.13 9.30
CA ASP A 189 -22.78 4.28 10.38
C ASP A 189 -21.68 3.59 11.18
N GLY A 190 -20.53 4.26 11.33
CA GLY A 190 -19.41 3.78 12.15
C GLY A 190 -18.59 2.65 11.49
N GLY A 191 -18.51 2.64 10.16
CA GLY A 191 -17.75 1.63 9.43
C GLY A 191 -18.50 0.32 9.19
N LEU A 192 -19.82 0.25 9.44
CA LEU A 192 -20.62 -0.96 9.22
C LEU A 192 -21.04 -1.12 7.75
N THR A 193 -21.40 -0.03 7.09
CA THR A 193 -21.74 -0.01 5.66
C THR A 193 -21.02 1.11 4.92
N TRP A 194 -20.58 0.80 3.70
CA TRP A 194 -19.72 1.68 2.91
C TRP A 194 -20.38 2.07 1.59
N LYS A 195 -20.21 3.34 1.20
CA LYS A 195 -20.52 3.79 -0.16
C LYS A 195 -19.51 3.24 -1.17
N PRO A 196 -19.88 3.15 -2.46
CA PRO A 196 -18.89 2.93 -3.51
C PRO A 196 -17.77 4.00 -3.45
N PRO A 197 -16.54 3.65 -3.82
CA PRO A 197 -15.40 4.56 -3.77
C PRO A 197 -15.61 5.78 -4.67
N THR A 198 -15.21 6.94 -4.18
CA THR A 198 -14.98 8.15 -4.97
C THR A 198 -13.53 8.14 -5.44
N THR A 199 -13.30 8.09 -6.75
CA THR A 199 -11.95 8.24 -7.32
C THR A 199 -11.42 9.66 -7.11
N VAL A 200 -10.22 9.77 -6.54
CA VAL A 200 -9.50 11.04 -6.28
C VAL A 200 -8.53 11.34 -7.41
N ASP A 201 -7.76 10.34 -7.84
CA ASP A 201 -6.86 10.43 -8.99
C ASP A 201 -6.78 9.11 -9.75
N ILE A 202 -6.42 9.18 -11.03
CA ILE A 202 -6.43 8.06 -11.97
C ILE A 202 -5.02 7.76 -12.45
N GLY A 203 -4.55 6.54 -12.18
CA GLY A 203 -3.30 6.04 -12.76
C GLY A 203 -3.40 5.87 -14.27
N GLN A 204 -2.26 5.89 -14.95
CA GLN A 204 -2.19 5.76 -16.41
C GLN A 204 -1.11 4.76 -16.88
N ALA A 205 -0.57 3.94 -15.97
CA ALA A 205 0.36 2.86 -16.29
C ALA A 205 -0.27 1.49 -16.09
N SER A 206 0.05 0.53 -16.97
CA SER A 206 -0.19 -0.89 -16.72
C SER A 206 0.81 -1.46 -15.71
N ILE A 207 0.39 -2.41 -14.88
CA ILE A 207 1.31 -3.19 -14.03
C ILE A 207 2.18 -4.12 -14.90
N GLY A 208 3.50 -4.08 -14.72
CA GLY A 208 4.45 -5.05 -15.29
C GLY A 208 5.79 -4.46 -15.75
N PRO A 209 6.71 -5.30 -16.23
CA PRO A 209 8.09 -4.90 -16.56
C PRO A 209 8.21 -3.90 -17.72
N SER A 210 7.13 -3.69 -18.47
CA SER A 210 7.03 -2.70 -19.55
C SER A 210 6.15 -1.51 -19.19
N ALA A 211 5.87 -1.29 -17.89
CA ALA A 211 5.02 -0.22 -17.39
C ALA A 211 5.42 1.13 -17.99
N ASN A 212 4.44 1.86 -18.49
CA ASN A 212 4.63 3.16 -19.12
C ASN A 212 3.47 4.06 -18.75
N GLY A 213 3.76 5.20 -18.11
CA GLY A 213 2.75 6.12 -17.60
C GLY A 213 2.90 6.36 -16.10
N VAL A 214 1.78 6.61 -15.44
CA VAL A 214 1.70 6.96 -14.02
C VAL A 214 1.12 5.80 -13.21
N PHE A 215 1.83 5.37 -12.19
CA PHE A 215 1.37 4.45 -11.14
C PHE A 215 1.18 5.26 -9.85
N LEU A 216 0.14 4.96 -9.07
CA LEU A 216 -0.18 5.69 -7.83
C LEU A 216 -0.13 4.71 -6.66
N ASP A 217 0.66 5.04 -5.64
CA ASP A 217 0.98 4.26 -4.44
C ASP A 217 2.06 5.06 -3.68
N LYS A 218 2.08 5.26 -2.36
CA LYS A 218 1.19 4.80 -1.28
C LYS A 218 0.28 5.92 -0.80
N GLU A 219 -1.01 5.70 -0.71
CA GLU A 219 -1.97 6.68 -0.22
C GLU A 219 -2.06 6.75 1.30
N TRP A 220 -2.26 7.96 1.82
CA TRP A 220 -2.42 8.18 3.24
C TRP A 220 -3.48 9.23 3.55
N LEU A 221 -4.52 8.79 4.26
CA LEU A 221 -5.68 9.60 4.61
C LEU A 221 -5.60 10.08 6.07
N VAL A 222 -5.76 11.39 6.27
CA VAL A 222 -5.93 11.98 7.60
C VAL A 222 -7.10 12.97 7.59
N ALA A 223 -7.84 13.03 8.70
CA ALA A 223 -8.88 14.02 8.92
C ALA A 223 -8.43 15.05 9.95
N ASP A 224 -8.74 16.32 9.71
CA ASP A 224 -8.59 17.36 10.71
C ASP A 224 -9.66 17.22 11.80
N ASN A 225 -9.25 16.66 12.93
CA ASN A 225 -10.12 16.43 14.07
C ASN A 225 -9.93 17.44 15.20
N TYR A 226 -9.26 18.58 14.97
CA TYR A 226 -9.09 19.62 15.97
C TYR A 226 -10.21 20.66 15.89
N PRO A 227 -11.13 20.76 16.88
CA PRO A 227 -12.26 21.69 16.81
C PRO A 227 -11.87 23.18 16.74
N SER A 228 -10.63 23.51 17.13
CA SER A 228 -10.06 24.85 17.03
C SER A 228 -9.51 25.18 15.64
N SER A 229 -9.29 24.18 14.79
CA SER A 229 -8.78 24.39 13.43
C SER A 229 -9.85 25.07 12.57
N PRO A 230 -9.48 26.05 11.72
CA PRO A 230 -10.38 26.61 10.72
C PRO A 230 -10.81 25.57 9.66
N HIS A 231 -10.10 24.44 9.57
CA HIS A 231 -10.35 23.35 8.63
C HIS A 231 -10.92 22.10 9.30
N PHE A 232 -11.43 22.19 10.54
CA PHE A 232 -12.06 21.07 11.24
C PHE A 232 -13.02 20.28 10.33
N GLY A 233 -12.80 18.96 10.26
CA GLY A 233 -13.47 17.97 9.42
C GLY A 233 -13.06 17.96 7.94
N ARG A 234 -11.97 18.63 7.57
CA ARG A 234 -11.37 18.46 6.24
C ARG A 234 -10.60 17.15 6.20
N LEU A 235 -10.77 16.41 5.11
CA LEU A 235 -9.96 15.24 4.80
C LEU A 235 -8.76 15.65 3.95
N TYR A 236 -7.63 15.02 4.20
CA TYR A 236 -6.36 15.24 3.53
C TYR A 236 -5.84 13.89 3.05
N LEU A 237 -5.50 13.81 1.76
CA LEU A 237 -4.99 12.60 1.14
C LEU A 237 -3.70 12.95 0.41
N SER A 238 -2.61 12.29 0.76
CA SER A 238 -1.36 12.28 -0.02
C SER A 238 -1.15 10.91 -0.65
N TRP A 239 -0.42 10.86 -1.75
CA TRP A 239 0.01 9.62 -2.38
C TRP A 239 1.27 9.85 -3.21
N ASP A 240 2.04 8.80 -3.47
CA ASP A 240 3.19 8.92 -4.37
C ASP A 240 2.74 8.69 -5.82
N ARG A 241 3.25 9.53 -6.73
CA ARG A 241 2.94 9.49 -8.16
C ARG A 241 4.15 9.00 -8.93
N ILE A 242 4.21 7.70 -9.16
CA ILE A 242 5.36 7.01 -9.74
C ILE A 242 5.27 7.06 -11.26
N GLU A 243 6.17 7.80 -11.89
CA GLU A 243 6.24 7.96 -13.35
C GLU A 243 7.26 6.98 -13.95
N MET A 244 6.81 6.20 -14.93
CA MET A 244 7.61 5.17 -15.59
C MET A 244 7.60 5.37 -17.11
N ASN A 245 8.74 5.10 -17.75
CA ASN A 245 8.88 5.10 -19.21
C ASN A 245 9.47 3.76 -19.67
N LYS A 246 8.62 2.87 -20.19
CA LYS A 246 8.99 1.52 -20.67
C LYS A 246 9.77 0.71 -19.62
N GLY A 247 9.28 0.71 -18.38
CA GLY A 247 9.88 0.01 -17.25
C GLY A 247 11.03 0.77 -16.57
N ALA A 248 11.50 1.89 -17.11
CA ALA A 248 12.48 2.74 -16.45
C ALA A 248 11.79 3.78 -15.56
N PHE A 249 12.26 3.91 -14.33
CA PHE A 249 11.86 4.97 -13.40
C PHE A 249 12.18 6.35 -13.97
N VAL A 250 11.25 7.30 -13.84
CA VAL A 250 11.40 8.69 -14.29
C VAL A 250 11.46 9.65 -13.10
N ARG A 251 10.48 9.56 -12.19
CA ARG A 251 10.35 10.35 -10.96
C ARG A 251 9.18 9.80 -10.12
N SER A 252 9.12 10.14 -8.84
CA SER A 252 8.02 9.90 -7.90
C SER A 252 7.76 11.13 -7.00
N PRO A 253 7.14 12.21 -7.50
CA PRO A 253 6.64 13.27 -6.62
C PRO A 253 5.54 12.75 -5.67
N VAL A 254 5.35 13.47 -4.56
CA VAL A 254 4.20 13.30 -3.68
C VAL A 254 3.08 14.22 -4.14
N ASP A 255 1.94 13.63 -4.50
CA ASP A 255 0.72 14.36 -4.85
C ASP A 255 -0.24 14.44 -3.66
N PHE A 256 -1.12 15.43 -3.70
CA PHE A 256 -2.03 15.74 -2.60
C PHE A 256 -3.38 16.28 -3.09
N ALA A 257 -4.44 15.91 -2.36
CA ALA A 257 -5.76 16.51 -2.46
C ALA A 257 -6.48 16.57 -1.11
N TYR A 258 -7.49 17.43 -1.00
CA TYR A 258 -8.32 17.55 0.19
C TYR A 258 -9.82 17.51 -0.15
N SER A 259 -10.64 17.19 0.85
CA SER A 259 -12.11 17.19 0.76
C SER A 259 -12.74 17.95 1.92
N ASP A 260 -13.68 18.85 1.61
CA ASP A 260 -14.46 19.63 2.58
C ASP A 260 -15.87 19.07 2.84
N ASP A 261 -16.23 17.96 2.18
CA ASP A 261 -17.60 17.44 2.12
C ASP A 261 -17.73 15.96 2.49
N ALA A 262 -16.86 15.50 3.40
CA ALA A 262 -16.77 14.12 3.88
C ALA A 262 -16.48 13.11 2.76
N GLY A 263 -15.55 13.45 1.86
CA GLY A 263 -15.04 12.58 0.81
C GLY A 263 -15.96 12.43 -0.42
N LYS A 264 -16.97 13.30 -0.57
CA LYS A 264 -17.88 13.26 -1.73
C LYS A 264 -17.23 13.88 -2.97
N SER A 265 -16.41 14.92 -2.78
CA SER A 265 -15.61 15.52 -3.81
C SER A 265 -14.24 15.94 -3.26
N TRP A 266 -13.27 16.02 -4.16
CA TRP A 266 -11.88 16.29 -3.83
C TRP A 266 -11.36 17.47 -4.65
N SER A 267 -10.41 18.21 -4.08
CA SER A 267 -9.66 19.23 -4.82
C SER A 267 -8.90 18.59 -5.98
N ARG A 268 -8.49 19.41 -6.95
CA ARG A 268 -7.57 18.95 -7.99
C ARG A 268 -6.24 18.53 -7.33
N PRO A 269 -5.67 17.36 -7.69
CA PRO A 269 -4.35 16.97 -7.24
C PRO A 269 -3.27 18.02 -7.53
N ILE A 270 -2.35 18.17 -6.58
CA ILE A 270 -1.15 19.01 -6.70
C ILE A 270 0.09 18.27 -6.20
N ASP A 271 1.23 18.53 -6.84
CA ASP A 271 2.55 18.07 -6.38
C ASP A 271 3.00 18.92 -5.19
N ILE A 272 3.35 18.27 -4.08
CA ILE A 272 3.79 18.88 -2.82
C ILE A 272 5.24 18.52 -2.46
N SER A 273 5.95 17.78 -3.30
CA SER A 273 7.33 17.35 -3.03
C SER A 273 8.31 18.53 -2.88
N GLY A 274 8.09 19.59 -3.66
CA GLY A 274 8.85 20.84 -3.60
C GLY A 274 10.33 20.69 -4.00
N SER A 275 11.17 21.60 -3.52
CA SER A 275 12.60 21.62 -3.86
C SER A 275 13.49 22.02 -2.70
N ASN A 276 14.62 21.34 -2.55
CA ASN A 276 15.68 21.64 -1.61
C ASN A 276 17.07 21.31 -2.22
N PRO A 277 17.86 22.31 -2.66
CA PRO A 277 19.14 22.07 -3.32
C PRO A 277 20.26 21.59 -2.39
N THR A 278 20.03 21.56 -1.07
CA THR A 278 21.02 21.05 -0.11
C THR A 278 20.87 19.54 0.08
N PHE A 279 19.64 19.04 0.05
CA PHE A 279 19.30 17.66 0.42
C PHE A 279 18.74 16.83 -0.74
N CYS A 280 18.29 17.46 -1.82
CA CYS A 280 17.83 16.79 -3.04
C CYS A 280 18.84 17.06 -4.16
N THR A 281 20.00 16.40 -4.07
CA THR A 281 21.22 16.70 -4.82
C THR A 281 21.52 15.69 -5.94
N ALA A 282 20.79 14.59 -6.01
CA ALA A 282 20.93 13.55 -7.03
C ALA A 282 19.59 13.19 -7.68
N ASN A 283 19.67 12.60 -8.87
CA ASN A 283 18.51 12.06 -9.60
C ASN A 283 18.86 10.67 -10.13
N GLN A 284 18.04 9.68 -9.82
CA GLN A 284 18.06 8.34 -10.43
C GLN A 284 17.31 8.31 -11.77
N GLY A 285 16.27 9.12 -11.89
CA GLY A 285 15.39 9.17 -13.03
C GLY A 285 15.92 9.99 -14.19
N SER A 286 15.00 10.45 -15.03
CA SER A 286 15.36 11.42 -16.08
C SER A 286 15.83 12.74 -15.45
N PRO A 287 16.69 13.53 -16.10
CA PRO A 287 17.11 14.81 -15.55
C PRO A 287 15.92 15.72 -15.23
N VAL A 288 15.62 15.89 -13.94
CA VAL A 288 14.64 16.82 -13.38
C VAL A 288 15.32 18.14 -12.99
N PRO A 289 14.57 19.22 -12.72
CA PRO A 289 15.15 20.47 -12.24
C PRO A 289 16.05 20.23 -11.02
N ALA A 290 17.24 20.84 -11.00
CA ALA A 290 18.16 20.69 -9.88
C ALA A 290 17.51 21.10 -8.56
N GLY A 291 17.63 20.25 -7.54
CA GLY A 291 17.03 20.47 -6.23
C GLY A 291 15.59 19.98 -6.08
N ALA A 292 14.95 19.44 -7.12
CA ALA A 292 13.62 18.84 -6.99
C ALA A 292 13.70 17.61 -6.08
N CYS A 293 12.76 17.48 -5.14
CA CYS A 293 12.66 16.34 -4.24
C CYS A 293 11.61 15.33 -4.75
N ASP A 294 11.62 15.06 -6.05
CA ASP A 294 10.61 14.28 -6.76
C ASP A 294 11.04 12.84 -7.03
N GLU A 295 11.93 12.27 -6.21
CA GLU A 295 12.15 10.83 -6.08
C GLU A 295 11.82 10.42 -4.64
N SER A 296 10.54 10.61 -4.32
CA SER A 296 9.96 10.45 -2.99
C SER A 296 8.97 9.30 -2.93
N PHE A 297 8.83 8.70 -1.77
CA PHE A 297 7.94 7.56 -1.52
C PHE A 297 7.39 7.59 -0.10
N PHE A 298 6.31 6.83 0.11
CA PHE A 298 5.73 6.57 1.42
C PHE A 298 5.33 7.87 2.13
N SER A 299 4.48 8.66 1.48
CA SER A 299 3.95 9.89 2.07
C SER A 299 2.99 9.60 3.24
N TYR A 300 3.24 10.22 4.40
CA TYR A 300 2.39 10.13 5.59
C TYR A 300 2.03 11.53 6.10
N GLY A 301 0.73 11.82 6.13
CA GLY A 301 0.16 13.07 6.63
C GLY A 301 -0.28 13.02 8.10
N ALA A 302 -0.09 14.12 8.81
CA ALA A 302 -0.62 14.35 10.15
C ALA A 302 -1.08 15.81 10.32
N VAL A 303 -2.17 16.00 11.06
CA VAL A 303 -2.67 17.33 11.44
C VAL A 303 -2.19 17.65 12.86
N GLU A 304 -1.63 18.84 13.05
CA GLU A 304 -1.20 19.35 14.35
C GLU A 304 -2.36 20.05 15.10
N PRO A 305 -2.27 20.21 16.43
CA PRO A 305 -3.27 20.97 17.20
C PRO A 305 -3.49 22.42 16.74
N SER A 306 -2.52 23.02 16.04
CA SER A 306 -2.63 24.35 15.42
C SER A 306 -3.58 24.37 14.22
N GLY A 307 -3.88 23.20 13.63
CA GLY A 307 -4.51 23.06 12.31
C GLY A 307 -3.50 23.01 11.16
N ASP A 308 -2.19 23.05 11.46
CA ASP A 308 -1.16 22.84 10.45
C ASP A 308 -1.18 21.38 9.97
N LEU A 309 -1.00 21.19 8.68
CA LEU A 309 -0.88 19.88 8.06
C LEU A 309 0.58 19.64 7.71
N VAL A 310 1.16 18.57 8.25
CA VAL A 310 2.52 18.12 7.94
C VAL A 310 2.44 16.83 7.14
N VAL A 311 3.12 16.77 6.00
CA VAL A 311 3.29 15.54 5.23
C VAL A 311 4.77 15.20 5.22
N GLY A 312 5.10 14.05 5.80
CA GLY A 312 6.41 13.44 5.71
C GLY A 312 6.49 12.48 4.54
N PHE A 313 7.66 12.32 3.95
CA PHE A 313 7.93 11.34 2.90
C PHE A 313 9.41 10.93 2.92
N MET A 314 9.68 9.70 2.48
CA MET A 314 11.04 9.24 2.22
C MET A 314 11.52 9.81 0.88
N ASN A 315 12.82 10.03 0.76
CA ASN A 315 13.47 10.51 -0.45
C ASN A 315 14.88 9.91 -0.55
N GLN A 316 15.42 9.69 -1.76
CA GLN A 316 16.73 9.03 -1.96
C GLN A 316 17.77 9.92 -2.65
N GLN A 317 17.54 11.23 -2.67
CA GLN A 317 18.30 12.19 -3.47
C GLN A 317 19.46 12.87 -2.72
N HIS A 318 19.74 12.51 -1.46
CA HIS A 318 20.81 13.14 -0.67
C HIS A 318 22.16 12.44 -0.88
N SER A 319 22.85 12.80 -1.97
CA SER A 319 24.12 12.14 -2.32
C SER A 319 25.30 12.37 -1.38
N ALA A 320 25.19 13.31 -0.45
CA ALA A 320 26.18 13.51 0.59
C ALA A 320 25.98 12.59 1.80
N ALA A 321 24.81 11.95 1.93
CA ALA A 321 24.57 10.91 2.91
C ALA A 321 25.28 9.61 2.51
N TRP A 322 25.14 9.21 1.23
CA TRP A 322 25.62 7.94 0.68
C TRP A 322 27.03 7.52 1.16
N GLU A 323 27.11 6.45 1.94
CA GLU A 323 28.38 5.88 2.41
C GLU A 323 29.28 5.39 1.25
N VAL A 324 28.67 4.82 0.20
CA VAL A 324 29.33 4.31 -1.00
C VAL A 324 28.69 4.91 -2.25
N PRO A 325 29.47 5.23 -3.31
CA PRO A 325 28.88 5.75 -4.54
C PRO A 325 27.80 4.82 -5.12
N ASN A 326 26.58 5.36 -5.28
CA ASN A 326 25.37 4.67 -5.75
C ASN A 326 24.77 3.65 -4.76
N GLU A 327 25.13 3.72 -3.48
CA GLU A 327 24.37 3.12 -2.39
C GLU A 327 23.49 4.22 -1.82
N PHE A 328 22.22 4.22 -2.23
CA PHE A 328 21.29 5.29 -1.88
C PHE A 328 20.89 5.16 -0.41
N GLU A 329 21.07 6.24 0.33
CA GLU A 329 20.49 6.38 1.66
C GLU A 329 19.15 7.08 1.56
N ASP A 330 18.22 6.59 2.37
CA ASP A 330 16.93 7.23 2.54
C ASP A 330 17.11 8.50 3.37
N GLN A 331 16.25 9.47 3.17
CA GLN A 331 16.09 10.61 4.06
C GLN A 331 14.60 10.85 4.29
N ILE A 332 14.26 11.28 5.50
CA ILE A 332 12.92 11.76 5.82
C ILE A 332 12.86 13.25 5.55
N MET A 333 11.97 13.64 4.65
CA MET A 333 11.64 15.03 4.35
C MET A 333 10.24 15.34 4.86
N THR A 334 9.98 16.60 5.19
CA THR A 334 8.65 17.08 5.57
C THR A 334 8.30 18.36 4.83
N VAL A 335 7.04 18.48 4.43
CA VAL A 335 6.43 19.73 3.97
C VAL A 335 5.25 20.08 4.86
N THR A 336 5.01 21.38 5.03
CA THR A 336 3.97 21.88 5.92
C THR A 336 3.05 22.84 5.19
N SER A 337 1.75 22.70 5.44
CA SER A 337 0.72 23.63 5.02
C SER A 337 0.07 24.29 6.24
N HIS A 338 -0.02 25.62 6.21
CA HIS A 338 -0.64 26.45 7.26
C HIS A 338 -2.06 26.93 6.88
N ASP A 339 -2.55 26.56 5.70
CA ASP A 339 -3.83 27.03 5.12
C ASP A 339 -4.72 25.88 4.65
N GLY A 340 -4.54 24.71 5.28
CA GLY A 340 -5.36 23.53 5.05
C GLY A 340 -5.10 22.88 3.70
N GLY A 341 -3.85 22.83 3.25
CA GLY A 341 -3.42 22.14 2.04
C GLY A 341 -3.48 22.98 0.76
N VAL A 342 -3.64 24.29 0.85
CA VAL A 342 -3.69 25.17 -0.33
C VAL A 342 -2.28 25.58 -0.79
N THR A 343 -1.40 25.90 0.16
CA THR A 343 0.01 26.18 -0.07
C THR A 343 0.90 25.36 0.84
N TRP A 344 2.14 25.14 0.40
CA TRP A 344 3.10 24.25 1.04
C TRP A 344 4.47 24.91 1.15
N SER A 345 5.18 24.60 2.24
CA SER A 345 6.59 24.95 2.40
C SER A 345 7.46 24.21 1.38
N ASN A 346 8.71 24.66 1.21
CA ASN A 346 9.74 23.77 0.67
C ASN A 346 10.00 22.62 1.65
N PRO A 347 10.48 21.46 1.17
CA PRO A 347 10.75 20.32 2.01
C PRO A 347 11.94 20.58 2.94
N VAL A 348 11.74 20.21 4.20
CA VAL A 348 12.72 20.29 5.29
C VAL A 348 13.22 18.89 5.59
N HIS A 349 14.55 18.74 5.61
CA HIS A 349 15.22 17.52 6.05
C HIS A 349 14.99 17.28 7.54
N VAL A 350 14.61 16.06 7.89
CA VAL A 350 14.41 15.63 9.27
C VAL A 350 15.56 14.74 9.72
N ALA A 351 15.88 13.72 8.91
CA ALA A 351 16.92 12.75 9.20
C ALA A 351 17.35 12.06 7.90
N ASP A 352 18.63 11.71 7.82
CA ASP A 352 19.09 10.62 6.95
C ASP A 352 18.79 9.30 7.66
N MET A 353 18.48 8.26 6.89
CA MET A 353 18.05 6.96 7.37
C MET A 353 18.85 5.89 6.63
N GLU A 354 19.55 5.06 7.40
CA GLU A 354 20.20 3.86 6.87
C GLU A 354 19.15 2.75 6.65
N ASP A 355 18.93 2.35 5.39
CA ASP A 355 18.19 1.11 5.10
C ASP A 355 18.99 -0.08 5.63
N GLY A 356 18.36 -0.95 6.41
CA GLY A 356 18.98 -2.18 6.88
C GLY A 356 19.12 -3.19 5.74
N GLY A 357 20.16 -3.05 4.91
CA GLY A 357 20.36 -3.88 3.73
C GLY A 357 20.75 -5.34 4.02
N LEU A 358 19.80 -6.28 3.92
CA LEU A 358 20.03 -7.74 3.82
C LEU A 358 20.76 -8.43 5.01
N GLU A 359 20.60 -9.75 5.12
CA GLU A 359 21.07 -10.65 6.21
C GLU A 359 22.60 -10.66 6.51
N SER A 360 23.39 -9.72 5.96
CA SER A 360 24.83 -9.67 6.16
C SER A 360 25.47 -8.28 6.24
N ILE A 361 24.71 -7.18 6.12
CA ILE A 361 25.24 -5.83 6.24
C ILE A 361 24.94 -5.29 7.64
N THR A 362 25.98 -4.82 8.31
CA THR A 362 25.96 -4.37 9.73
C THR A 362 25.80 -2.85 9.85
N PHE A 363 25.29 -2.22 8.80
CA PHE A 363 24.98 -0.79 8.74
C PHE A 363 23.46 -0.72 8.70
N SER A 364 22.88 -0.41 9.85
CA SER A 364 21.44 -0.18 9.99
C SER A 364 21.25 0.71 11.21
N ASP A 365 20.52 1.80 11.03
CA ASP A 365 20.10 2.69 12.12
C ASP A 365 19.03 2.03 13.02
N TYR A 366 18.55 0.85 12.63
CA TYR A 366 17.58 0.07 13.37
C TYR A 366 18.24 -0.89 14.38
N PRO A 367 17.71 -1.03 15.60
CA PRO A 367 18.15 -2.04 16.55
C PRO A 367 18.18 -3.46 15.95
N ALA A 368 19.25 -4.22 16.18
CA ALA A 368 19.33 -5.60 15.72
C ALA A 368 18.56 -6.58 16.64
N ASN A 369 17.89 -7.56 16.05
CA ASN A 369 17.29 -8.69 16.76
C ASN A 369 18.36 -9.70 17.24
N VAL A 370 17.93 -10.80 17.87
CA VAL A 370 18.86 -11.82 18.41
C VAL A 370 19.64 -12.57 17.32
N ASP A 371 19.20 -12.47 16.07
CA ASP A 371 19.86 -13.04 14.89
C ASP A 371 20.69 -11.99 14.12
N GLY A 372 20.85 -10.78 14.68
CA GLY A 372 21.64 -9.70 14.08
C GLY A 372 20.94 -8.90 12.97
N ARG A 373 19.60 -8.98 12.87
CA ARG A 373 18.81 -8.36 11.79
C ARG A 373 18.12 -7.06 12.24
N ALA A 374 18.01 -6.07 11.37
CA ALA A 374 17.32 -4.80 11.65
C ALA A 374 15.89 -4.99 12.17
N THR A 375 15.48 -4.19 13.16
CA THR A 375 14.13 -4.15 13.75
C THR A 375 13.73 -2.73 14.12
N GLN A 376 12.44 -2.40 14.03
CA GLN A 376 11.96 -1.04 14.31
C GLN A 376 12.13 -0.60 15.77
N THR A 377 12.09 -1.54 16.72
CA THR A 377 11.95 -1.22 18.16
C THR A 377 12.70 -2.19 19.11
N GLY A 378 13.61 -3.02 18.60
CA GLY A 378 14.29 -4.06 19.39
C GLY A 378 13.43 -5.29 19.72
N PHE A 379 12.17 -5.29 19.27
CA PHE A 379 11.30 -6.46 19.27
C PHE A 379 11.51 -7.31 18.01
N GLN A 380 11.16 -8.60 18.04
CA GLN A 380 11.35 -9.52 16.91
C GLN A 380 10.42 -9.25 15.70
N PHE A 381 9.74 -8.10 15.66
CA PHE A 381 8.86 -7.71 14.57
C PHE A 381 9.68 -7.13 13.41
N ARG A 382 9.38 -7.61 12.21
CA ARG A 382 9.97 -7.15 10.95
C ARG A 382 9.25 -5.90 10.48
N THR A 383 9.97 -4.99 9.84
CA THR A 383 9.42 -4.13 8.78
C THR A 383 9.67 -4.85 7.47
N GLY A 384 8.64 -4.93 6.63
CA GLY A 384 8.68 -5.63 5.34
C GLY A 384 9.24 -4.76 4.24
#